data_AF-A0AAW0A1Q6-F1
#
_entry.id   AF-A0AAW0A1Q6-F1
#
_cell.length_a   1.000
_cell.length_b   1.000
_cell.length_c   1.000
_cell.angle_alpha   90.00
_cell.angle_beta   90.00
_cell.angle_gamma   90.00
#
_symmetry.space_group_name_H-M   'P 1'
#
loop_
_entity.id
_entity.type
_entity.pdbx_description
1 polymer ?
#
loop_
_entity_poly.entity_id
_entity_poly.type
_entity_poly.pdbx_seq_one_letter_code
_entity_poly.pdbx_strand_id
1 'polypeptide(L)'
;LSLEYWDGFPDGRLRCHFTPQQLEDTSQLAIYWVGDRLSGKQGSPTAATPEKGKVSHFQCAGVVECESKVLATVCVTQIAPGANISRQVQSECTCGLKLRHRLCKFEWSIILYSGGAVFESNYTHSHSRYTHSLSTPKSKPPQLQSFI
;
A
#
# COMPACT_ATOMS: atom_id res chain seq x y z
N LEU A 1 3.87 10.80 -15.28
CA LEU A 1 2.42 10.54 -15.22
C LEU A 1 1.75 11.81 -14.74
N SER A 2 0.85 12.38 -15.54
CA SER A 2 -0.03 13.47 -15.09
C SER A 2 -1.04 12.90 -14.09
N LEU A 3 -1.48 13.75 -13.17
CA LEU A 3 -2.27 13.43 -11.96
C LEU A 3 -3.71 12.94 -12.25
N GLU A 4 -4.08 12.68 -13.50
CA GLU A 4 -5.47 12.52 -13.94
C GLU A 4 -6.15 11.22 -13.44
N TYR A 5 -5.45 10.30 -12.80
CA TYR A 5 -6.10 9.12 -12.21
C TYR A 5 -5.29 8.52 -11.07
N TRP A 6 -5.32 9.13 -9.88
CA TRP A 6 -4.88 8.45 -8.66
C TRP A 6 -5.94 7.42 -8.26
N ASP A 7 -5.70 6.15 -8.60
CA ASP A 7 -6.60 5.03 -8.28
C ASP A 7 -6.27 4.34 -6.95
N GLY A 8 -5.30 4.89 -6.20
CA GLY A 8 -4.81 4.33 -4.94
C GLY A 8 -3.93 3.08 -5.09
N PHE A 9 -3.57 2.68 -6.30
CA PHE A 9 -2.66 1.56 -6.58
C PHE A 9 -1.44 2.04 -7.39
N PRO A 10 -0.58 2.92 -6.80
CA PRO A 10 0.62 3.36 -7.49
C PRO A 10 1.51 2.17 -7.84
N ASP A 11 2.05 2.15 -9.05
CA ASP A 11 2.94 1.08 -9.50
C ASP A 11 4.01 1.64 -10.45
N GLY A 12 5.21 1.09 -10.36
CA GLY A 12 6.37 1.50 -11.12
C GLY A 12 7.13 2.69 -10.54
N ARG A 13 8.04 3.22 -11.36
CA ARG A 13 8.90 4.34 -11.01
C ARG A 13 8.15 5.65 -11.19
N LEU A 14 7.73 6.23 -10.08
CA LEU A 14 6.84 7.38 -10.05
C LEU A 14 7.38 8.44 -9.10
N ARG A 15 7.23 9.70 -9.50
CA ARG A 15 7.33 10.86 -8.62
C ARG A 15 6.21 11.81 -8.98
N CYS A 16 5.31 12.05 -8.02
CA CYS A 16 4.11 12.84 -8.22
C CYS A 16 4.01 13.91 -7.14
N HIS A 17 3.74 15.14 -7.54
CA HIS A 17 3.49 16.26 -6.63
C HIS A 17 1.99 16.50 -6.52
N PHE A 18 1.49 16.64 -5.30
CA PHE A 18 0.09 16.87 -4.99
C PHE A 18 -0.06 18.18 -4.24
N THR A 19 -0.90 19.07 -4.76
CA THR A 19 -1.36 20.28 -4.06
C THR A 19 -2.30 19.91 -2.91
N PRO A 20 -2.60 20.83 -1.97
CA PRO A 20 -3.54 20.56 -0.88
C PRO A 20 -4.93 20.13 -1.39
N GLN A 21 -5.42 20.76 -2.46
CA GLN A 21 -6.70 20.37 -3.06
C GLN A 21 -6.66 18.93 -3.60
N GLN A 22 -5.58 18.56 -4.31
CA GLN A 22 -5.43 17.20 -4.82
C GLN A 22 -5.26 16.17 -3.70
N LEU A 23 -4.71 16.55 -2.55
CA LEU A 23 -4.73 15.69 -1.36
C LEU A 23 -6.15 15.42 -0.91
N GLU A 24 -7.02 16.43 -0.83
CA GLU A 24 -8.43 16.24 -0.49
C GLU A 24 -9.13 15.34 -1.52
N ASP A 25 -8.96 15.62 -2.81
CA ASP A 25 -9.58 14.88 -3.91
C ASP A 25 -9.15 13.40 -3.93
N THR A 26 -7.93 13.10 -3.49
CA THR A 26 -7.36 11.74 -3.43
C THR A 26 -7.49 11.08 -2.05
N SER A 27 -8.35 11.62 -1.18
CA SER A 27 -8.51 11.12 0.20
C SER A 27 -7.18 11.02 0.96
N GLN A 28 -6.40 12.09 0.88
CA GLN A 28 -5.07 12.26 1.50
C GLN A 28 -4.03 11.27 0.97
N LEU A 29 -4.00 11.04 -0.35
CA LEU A 29 -3.17 10.00 -0.97
C LEU A 29 -3.43 8.62 -0.39
N ALA A 30 -4.70 8.23 -0.32
CA ALA A 30 -5.06 6.89 0.05
C ALA A 30 -4.32 5.87 -0.84
N ILE A 31 -3.54 4.99 -0.21
CA ILE A 31 -2.83 3.88 -0.89
C ILE A 31 -3.48 2.58 -0.43
N TYR A 32 -3.90 1.77 -1.39
CA TYR A 32 -4.57 0.50 -1.17
C TYR A 32 -3.62 -0.69 -1.16
N TRP A 33 -2.34 -0.47 -1.48
CA TRP A 33 -1.28 -1.43 -1.18
C TRP A 33 -1.11 -1.59 0.33
N VAL A 34 -1.07 -2.84 0.81
CA VAL A 34 -0.70 -3.08 2.20
C VAL A 34 0.79 -2.87 2.33
N GLY A 35 1.19 -1.97 3.22
CA GLY A 35 2.59 -1.72 3.50
C GLY A 35 2.89 -1.60 4.98
N ASP A 36 4.06 -2.09 5.33
CA ASP A 36 4.68 -1.84 6.62
C ASP A 36 5.42 -0.51 6.56
N ARG A 37 5.18 0.32 7.57
CA ARG A 37 5.91 1.57 7.71
C ARG A 37 7.34 1.27 8.12
N LEU A 38 8.29 1.71 7.32
CA LEU A 38 9.71 1.67 7.66
C LEU A 38 10.01 2.78 8.68
N SER A 39 10.93 2.52 9.61
CA SER A 39 11.38 3.53 10.57
C SER A 39 12.09 4.68 9.85
N GLY A 40 11.96 5.90 10.37
CA GLY A 40 12.62 7.09 9.80
C GLY A 40 11.66 8.25 9.52
N LYS A 41 11.02 8.80 10.55
CA LYS A 41 10.38 10.12 10.42
C LYS A 41 11.48 11.18 10.52
N GLN A 42 11.72 11.89 9.43
CA GLN A 42 12.55 13.09 9.42
C GLN A 42 11.76 14.25 8.80
N GLY A 43 12.05 15.47 9.25
CA GLY A 43 11.44 16.70 8.76
C GLY A 43 10.09 17.06 9.38
N SER A 44 9.43 18.08 8.82
CA SER A 44 8.22 18.71 9.36
C SER A 44 7.11 18.83 8.31
N PRO A 45 5.83 18.53 8.65
CA PRO A 45 4.73 18.73 7.72
C PRO A 45 4.44 20.22 7.44
N THR A 46 4.96 21.13 8.27
CA THR A 46 4.83 22.58 8.08
C THR A 46 6.00 23.20 7.32
N ALA A 47 6.94 22.39 6.81
CA ALA A 47 8.08 22.90 6.07
C ALA A 47 7.63 23.60 4.77
N ALA A 48 8.34 24.67 4.39
CA ALA A 48 8.06 25.41 3.16
C ALA A 48 8.36 24.60 1.88
N THR A 49 9.29 23.65 1.96
CA THR A 49 9.73 22.85 0.81
C THR A 49 9.67 21.35 1.11
N PRO A 50 9.51 20.50 0.08
CA PRO A 50 9.48 19.05 0.25
C PRO A 50 10.74 18.48 0.91
N GLU A 51 11.92 19.03 0.64
CA GLU A 51 13.21 18.51 1.14
C GLU A 51 13.31 18.57 2.67
N LYS A 52 12.56 19.48 3.30
CA LYS A 52 12.43 19.61 4.76
C LYS A 52 11.11 19.03 5.29
N GLY A 53 10.30 18.47 4.40
CA GLY A 53 9.00 17.87 4.67
C GLY A 53 9.09 16.65 5.58
N LYS A 54 7.96 16.29 6.20
CA LYS A 54 7.84 15.06 6.99
C LYS A 54 7.80 13.86 6.06
N VAL A 55 8.86 13.06 6.09
CA VAL A 55 8.97 11.85 5.25
C VAL A 55 8.39 10.64 5.97
N SER A 56 7.63 9.84 5.24
CA SER A 56 7.14 8.53 5.65
C SER A 56 7.51 7.50 4.60
N HIS A 57 8.27 6.48 4.99
CA HIS A 57 8.67 5.39 4.12
C HIS A 57 7.86 4.13 4.41
N PHE A 58 7.57 3.38 3.37
CA PHE A 58 6.78 2.16 3.44
C PHE A 58 7.34 1.11 2.51
N GLN A 59 7.20 -0.15 2.89
CA GLN A 59 7.49 -1.31 2.06
C GLN A 59 6.21 -2.12 1.90
N CYS A 60 5.92 -2.57 0.69
CA CYS A 60 4.78 -3.43 0.43
C CYS A 60 4.94 -4.75 1.19
N ALA A 61 3.93 -5.10 1.97
CA ALA A 61 3.87 -6.37 2.69
C ALA A 61 3.69 -7.58 1.74
N GLY A 62 3.50 -7.35 0.45
CA GLY A 62 3.27 -8.38 -0.57
C GLY A 62 1.84 -8.87 -0.59
N VAL A 63 1.68 -10.15 -0.94
CA VAL A 63 0.39 -10.81 -1.10
C VAL A 63 0.40 -12.20 -0.49
N VAL A 64 -0.75 -12.64 0.03
CA VAL A 64 -1.02 -14.06 0.25
C VAL A 64 -1.70 -14.57 -1.01
N GLU A 65 -1.20 -15.66 -1.59
CA GLU A 65 -1.71 -16.28 -2.82
C GLU A 65 -1.87 -17.80 -2.65
N CYS A 66 -2.76 -18.41 -3.43
CA CYS A 66 -2.90 -19.87 -3.48
C CYS A 66 -1.72 -20.51 -4.23
N GLU A 67 -1.26 -21.69 -3.79
CA GLU A 67 -0.22 -22.46 -4.50
C GLU A 67 -0.64 -22.94 -5.90
N SER A 68 -1.94 -23.05 -6.16
CA SER A 68 -2.45 -23.41 -7.49
C SER A 68 -2.12 -22.34 -8.52
N LYS A 69 -1.36 -22.67 -9.58
CA LYS A 69 -1.10 -21.74 -10.69
C LYS A 69 -2.36 -21.34 -11.47
N VAL A 70 -3.43 -22.11 -11.37
CA VAL A 70 -4.72 -21.86 -12.06
C VAL A 70 -5.59 -20.90 -11.26
N LEU A 71 -5.55 -21.00 -9.92
CA LEU A 71 -6.35 -20.18 -9.01
C LEU A 71 -5.55 -19.08 -8.29
N ALA A 72 -4.23 -19.00 -8.52
CA ALA A 72 -3.34 -18.00 -7.92
C ALA A 72 -3.82 -16.56 -8.20
N THR A 73 -4.51 -16.35 -9.32
CA THR A 73 -5.11 -15.05 -9.68
C THR A 73 -6.30 -14.66 -8.80
N VAL A 74 -6.94 -15.61 -8.09
CA VAL A 74 -8.25 -15.44 -7.44
C VAL A 74 -8.18 -15.30 -5.92
N CYS A 75 -7.02 -15.48 -5.29
CA CYS A 75 -6.94 -15.41 -3.82
C CYS A 75 -5.85 -14.46 -3.38
N VAL A 76 -5.87 -13.21 -3.85
CA VAL A 76 -4.95 -12.17 -3.37
C VAL A 76 -5.59 -11.49 -2.17
N THR A 77 -5.32 -12.01 -0.99
CA THR A 77 -5.97 -11.54 0.23
C THR A 77 -5.26 -10.29 0.73
N GLN A 78 -6.02 -9.23 1.05
CA GLN A 78 -5.46 -8.09 1.79
C GLN A 78 -4.90 -8.57 3.13
N ILE A 79 -3.61 -8.34 3.34
CA ILE A 79 -2.97 -8.48 4.65
C ILE A 79 -3.54 -7.33 5.50
N ALA A 80 -4.38 -7.62 6.51
CA ALA A 80 -4.85 -6.54 7.36
C ALA A 80 -3.65 -5.92 8.12
N PRO A 81 -3.60 -4.60 8.35
CA PRO A 81 -2.55 -3.99 9.16
C PRO A 81 -2.48 -4.65 10.54
N GLY A 82 -1.30 -5.18 10.92
CA GLY A 82 -1.13 -5.96 12.16
C GLY A 82 -1.67 -7.39 12.10
N ALA A 83 -2.16 -7.85 10.95
CA ALA A 83 -2.49 -9.25 10.75
C ALA A 83 -1.22 -10.09 10.78
N ASN A 84 -1.29 -11.16 11.56
CA ASN A 84 -0.27 -12.18 11.55
C ASN A 84 -0.37 -12.94 10.21
N ILE A 85 0.39 -12.50 9.20
CA ILE A 85 0.50 -13.16 7.89
C ILE A 85 0.74 -14.66 8.08
N SER A 86 1.55 -15.03 9.08
CA SER A 86 1.83 -16.42 9.45
C SER A 86 0.57 -17.21 9.81
N ARG A 87 -0.48 -16.58 10.36
CA ARG A 87 -1.77 -17.21 10.60
C ARG A 87 -2.61 -17.33 9.33
N GLN A 88 -2.56 -16.34 8.43
CA GLN A 88 -3.29 -16.41 7.16
C GLN A 88 -2.76 -17.55 6.29
N VAL A 89 -1.44 -17.73 6.20
CA VAL A 89 -0.83 -18.83 5.42
C VAL A 89 -1.03 -20.22 6.03
N GLN A 90 -1.47 -20.32 7.29
CA GLN A 90 -1.87 -21.59 7.90
C GLN A 90 -3.28 -22.04 7.45
N SER A 91 -4.07 -21.14 6.88
CA SER A 91 -5.40 -21.47 6.36
C SER A 91 -5.30 -22.10 4.97
N GLU A 92 -6.31 -22.89 4.61
CA GLU A 92 -6.45 -23.44 3.27
C GLU A 92 -7.20 -22.46 2.37
N CYS A 93 -6.85 -22.48 1.09
CA CYS A 93 -7.62 -21.86 0.04
C CYS A 93 -8.98 -22.58 -0.11
N THR A 94 -9.96 -21.92 -0.70
CA THR A 94 -11.28 -22.52 -1.02
C THR A 94 -11.18 -23.74 -1.94
N CYS A 95 -10.07 -23.89 -2.66
CA CYS A 95 -9.79 -25.09 -3.47
C CYS A 95 -9.11 -26.23 -2.70
N GLY A 96 -8.91 -26.10 -1.39
CA GLY A 96 -8.26 -27.08 -0.53
C GLY A 96 -6.72 -27.08 -0.58
N LEU A 97 -6.11 -26.22 -1.40
CA LEU A 97 -4.65 -26.07 -1.45
C LEU A 97 -4.16 -25.04 -0.44
N LYS A 98 -2.86 -25.07 -0.14
CA LYS A 98 -2.25 -24.14 0.81
C LYS A 98 -2.16 -22.72 0.26
N LEU A 99 -2.15 -21.78 1.20
CA LEU A 99 -1.81 -20.39 0.95
C LEU A 99 -0.33 -20.17 1.21
N ARG A 100 0.30 -19.30 0.41
CA ARG A 100 1.69 -18.88 0.61
C ARG A 100 1.80 -17.37 0.62
N HIS A 101 2.74 -16.85 1.39
CA HIS A 101 3.07 -15.44 1.38
C HIS A 101 4.15 -15.16 0.34
N ARG A 102 3.85 -14.27 -0.60
CA ARG A 102 4.78 -13.77 -1.59
C ARG A 102 5.16 -12.33 -1.24
N LEU A 103 6.40 -12.16 -0.80
CA LEU A 103 6.96 -10.86 -0.49
C LEU A 103 7.08 -9.96 -1.73
N CYS A 104 6.92 -8.66 -1.51
CA CYS A 104 7.17 -7.64 -2.52
C CYS A 104 8.32 -6.74 -2.08
N LYS A 105 9.15 -6.31 -3.04
CA LYS A 105 10.23 -5.34 -2.80
C LYS A 105 9.81 -3.91 -3.16
N PHE A 106 8.54 -3.69 -3.48
CA PHE A 106 8.05 -2.35 -3.78
C PHE A 106 8.10 -1.50 -2.52
N GLU A 107 8.71 -0.32 -2.65
CA GLU A 107 8.85 0.66 -1.59
C GLU A 107 8.38 2.01 -2.13
N TRP A 108 7.75 2.77 -1.24
CA TRP A 108 7.32 4.13 -1.54
C TRP A 108 7.59 5.07 -0.38
N SER A 109 7.65 6.35 -0.69
CA SER A 109 7.69 7.42 0.28
C SER A 109 6.58 8.43 0.03
N ILE A 110 6.10 9.03 1.12
CA ILE A 110 5.25 10.20 1.10
C ILE A 110 5.97 11.28 1.89
N ILE A 111 6.15 12.43 1.27
CA ILE A 111 6.76 13.62 1.85
C ILE A 111 5.66 14.67 2.02
N LEU A 112 5.25 14.94 3.26
CA LEU A 112 4.26 15.97 3.58
C LEU A 112 4.95 17.29 3.90
N TYR A 113 4.46 18.39 3.34
CA TYR A 113 4.98 19.73 3.59
C TYR A 113 3.84 20.76 3.47
N SER A 114 4.11 22.04 3.78
CA SER A 114 3.05 23.07 3.82
C SER A 114 2.36 23.30 2.48
N GLY A 115 3.02 23.00 1.36
CA GLY A 115 2.47 23.14 0.01
C GLY A 115 1.79 21.88 -0.54
N GLY A 116 1.63 20.82 0.28
CA GLY A 116 0.97 19.57 -0.12
C GLY A 116 1.84 18.34 0.15
N ALA A 117 1.96 17.45 -0.85
CA ALA A 117 2.76 16.24 -0.71
C ALA A 117 3.53 15.85 -1.97
N VAL A 118 4.57 15.03 -1.78
CA VAL A 118 5.25 14.31 -2.85
C VAL A 118 5.13 12.81 -2.59
N PHE A 119 4.66 12.06 -3.57
CA PHE A 119 4.72 10.60 -3.60
C PHE A 119 5.90 10.17 -4.46
N GLU A 120 6.70 9.22 -3.99
CA GLU A 120 7.81 8.64 -4.76
C GLU A 120 7.88 7.11 -4.62
N SER A 121 8.19 6.42 -5.71
CA SER A 121 8.46 4.98 -5.75
C SER A 121 9.54 4.65 -6.79
N ASN A 122 10.38 3.66 -6.51
CA ASN A 122 11.54 3.31 -7.35
C ASN A 122 11.44 1.93 -8.03
N TYR A 123 10.38 1.17 -7.76
CA TYR A 123 10.21 -0.21 -8.20
C TYR A 123 8.80 -0.45 -8.73
N THR A 124 8.58 -1.59 -9.38
CA THR A 124 7.24 -2.10 -9.73
C THR A 124 6.85 -3.21 -8.76
N HIS A 125 5.56 -3.38 -8.52
CA HIS A 125 5.04 -4.54 -7.82
C HIS A 125 5.35 -5.83 -8.61
N SER A 126 5.72 -6.88 -7.89
CA SER A 126 5.98 -8.22 -8.45
C SER A 126 4.74 -9.11 -8.43
N HIS A 127 3.59 -8.59 -8.01
CA HIS A 127 2.33 -9.29 -7.86
C HIS A 127 1.17 -8.42 -8.39
N SER A 128 0.03 -9.06 -8.67
CA SER A 128 -1.18 -8.35 -9.08
C SER A 128 -1.81 -7.56 -7.92
N ARG A 129 -2.73 -6.64 -8.24
CA ARG A 129 -3.57 -5.94 -7.27
C ARG A 129 -4.42 -6.92 -6.45
N TYR A 130 -4.80 -6.51 -5.25
CA TYR A 130 -5.73 -7.28 -4.43
C TYR A 130 -7.10 -7.33 -5.12
N THR A 131 -7.58 -8.54 -5.43
CA THR A 131 -8.88 -8.75 -6.08
C THR A 131 -9.99 -9.05 -5.07
N HIS A 132 -9.65 -9.48 -3.84
CA HIS A 132 -10.61 -9.84 -2.81
C HIS A 132 -10.18 -9.36 -1.41
N SER A 133 -11.08 -8.68 -0.70
CA SER A 133 -10.97 -8.57 0.76
C SER A 133 -11.39 -9.91 1.36
N LEU A 134 -10.51 -10.59 2.11
CA LEU A 134 -10.97 -11.67 2.98
C LEU A 134 -11.84 -11.02 4.06
N SER A 135 -13.16 -11.10 3.88
CA SER A 135 -14.12 -10.85 4.93
C SER A 135 -13.94 -11.94 5.98
N THR A 136 -13.04 -11.73 6.93
CA THR A 136 -13.18 -12.39 8.23
C THR A 136 -14.50 -11.89 8.83
N PRO A 137 -15.27 -12.70 9.57
CA PRO A 137 -16.56 -12.27 10.15
C PRO A 137 -16.47 -11.09 11.14
N LYS A 138 -15.27 -10.50 11.33
CA LYS A 138 -15.01 -9.30 12.14
C LYS A 138 -14.09 -8.27 11.46
N SER A 139 -13.77 -8.37 10.16
CA SER A 139 -12.91 -7.37 9.53
C SER A 139 -13.70 -6.09 9.29
N LYS A 140 -13.38 -5.05 10.07
CA LYS A 140 -13.67 -3.67 9.68
C LYS A 140 -13.11 -3.43 8.27
N PRO A 141 -13.75 -2.55 7.47
CA PRO A 141 -13.19 -2.13 6.19
C PRO A 141 -11.73 -1.72 6.39
N PRO A 142 -10.87 -1.92 5.36
CA PRO A 142 -9.45 -1.57 5.46
C PRO A 142 -9.36 -0.16 6.01
N GLN A 143 -8.71 -0.02 7.16
CA GLN A 143 -8.44 1.29 7.72
C GLN A 143 -7.52 1.97 6.73
N LEU A 144 -8.05 2.98 6.03
CA LEU A 144 -7.26 3.98 5.34
C LEU A 144 -6.09 4.33 6.26
N GLN A 145 -4.86 4.14 5.78
CA GLN A 145 -3.71 4.70 6.50
C GLN A 145 -3.88 6.22 6.40
N SER A 146 -4.46 6.83 7.43
CA SER A 146 -4.54 8.29 7.53
C SER A 146 -3.13 8.79 7.84
N PHE A 147 -2.55 9.56 6.93
CA PHE A 147 -1.18 10.05 7.05
C PHE A 147 -1.04 11.36 7.84
N ILE A 148 -2.16 11.91 8.33
CA ILE A 148 -2.25 13.13 9.15
C ILE A 148 -1.95 12.80 10.60
#